data_AF-A0A1C6HE43-F1
#
_entry.id   AF-A0A1C6HE43-F1
#
_cell.length_a   1.000
_cell.length_b   1.000
_cell.length_c   1.000
_cell.angle_alpha   90.00
_cell.angle_beta   90.00
_cell.angle_gamma   90.00
#
_symmetry.space_group_name_H-M   'P 1'
#
loop_
_entity.id
_entity.type
_entity.pdbx_description
1 polymer ?
#
loop_
_entity_poly.entity_id
_entity_poly.type
_entity_poly.pdbx_seq_one_letter_code
_entity_poly.pdbx_strand_id
1 'polypeptide(L)'
;MGENKQLTKKPSIISTFLGGCYRGFEVGIKNIVPAMILGYTLVYILQATGVMDLLGNVLSPVMGVFGLPGEAVAVLISAFFAKAAGCGTAATMYASGILTMGQATMLFPACILMGTLIGHYARIVLVADANKKWHGLLLAVPLFDAVISLFMMKIILAFMGIE
;
A
#
# COMPACT_ATOMS: atom_id res chain seq x y z
N MET A 1 41.86 27.25 -32.17
CA MET A 1 41.36 26.10 -31.39
C MET A 1 40.38 26.66 -30.37
N GLY A 2 39.14 26.90 -30.79
CA GLY A 2 38.12 27.59 -29.96
C GLY A 2 37.15 26.57 -29.39
N GLU A 3 37.10 26.47 -28.07
CA GLU A 3 36.15 25.64 -27.34
C GLU A 3 34.71 26.08 -27.64
N ASN A 4 33.96 25.18 -28.27
CA ASN A 4 32.55 25.40 -28.59
C ASN A 4 31.71 25.07 -27.34
N LYS A 5 31.52 26.07 -26.48
CA LYS A 5 30.64 26.00 -25.30
C LYS A 5 29.19 25.88 -25.78
N GLN A 6 28.67 24.66 -25.88
CA GLN A 6 27.24 24.44 -26.14
C GLN A 6 26.43 25.02 -24.98
N LEU A 7 25.83 26.19 -25.20
CA LEU A 7 24.82 26.78 -24.34
C LEU A 7 23.55 25.93 -24.43
N THR A 8 23.41 24.94 -23.54
CA THR A 8 22.17 24.20 -23.37
C THR A 8 21.09 25.19 -22.91
N LYS A 9 20.25 25.62 -23.87
CA LYS A 9 19.11 26.51 -23.63
C LYS A 9 18.24 25.85 -22.55
N LYS A 10 18.11 26.50 -21.38
CA LYS A 10 17.29 25.97 -20.28
C LYS A 10 15.92 25.58 -20.84
N PRO A 11 15.46 24.32 -20.64
CA PRO A 11 14.21 23.87 -21.20
C PRO A 11 13.08 24.78 -20.72
N SER A 12 12.13 25.08 -21.60
CA SER A 12 10.93 25.83 -21.26
C SER A 12 10.19 25.14 -20.11
N ILE A 13 9.48 25.93 -19.30
CA ILE A 13 8.59 25.41 -18.24
C ILE A 13 7.59 24.40 -18.85
N ILE A 14 7.07 24.71 -20.04
CA ILE A 14 6.11 23.87 -20.75
C ILE A 14 6.77 22.56 -21.21
N SER A 15 7.98 22.61 -21.78
CA SER A 15 8.68 21.39 -22.23
C SER A 15 9.11 20.51 -21.06
N THR A 16 9.46 21.12 -19.92
CA THR A 16 9.80 20.41 -18.68
C THR A 16 8.57 19.72 -18.10
N PHE A 17 7.42 20.42 -18.06
CA PHE A 17 6.15 19.86 -17.63
C PHE A 17 5.72 18.68 -18.51
N LEU A 18 5.69 18.86 -19.83
CA LEU A 18 5.33 17.79 -20.78
C LEU A 18 6.29 16.60 -20.69
N GLY A 19 7.60 16.85 -20.58
CA GLY A 19 8.60 15.80 -20.34
C GLY A 19 8.34 15.01 -19.05
N GLY A 20 7.90 15.68 -17.99
CA GLY A 20 7.43 15.06 -16.76
C GLY A 20 6.18 14.18 -16.97
N CYS A 21 5.19 14.67 -17.72
CA CYS A 21 3.99 13.90 -18.05
C CYS A 21 4.31 12.61 -18.82
N TYR A 22 5.17 12.69 -19.84
CA TYR A 22 5.57 11.52 -20.62
C TYR A 22 6.34 10.50 -19.78
N ARG A 23 7.29 10.95 -18.96
CA ARG A 23 7.99 10.07 -18.01
C ARG A 23 7.02 9.43 -17.02
N GLY A 24 6.09 10.20 -16.47
CA GLY A 24 5.07 9.69 -15.54
C GLY A 24 4.22 8.59 -16.19
N PHE A 25 3.77 8.82 -17.43
CA PHE A 25 3.02 7.83 -18.19
C PHE A 25 3.83 6.56 -18.49
N GLU A 26 5.10 6.72 -18.90
CA GLU A 26 6.01 5.60 -19.16
C GLU A 26 6.26 4.77 -17.89
N VAL A 27 6.52 5.42 -16.75
CA VAL A 27 6.66 4.74 -15.45
C VAL A 27 5.36 4.04 -15.05
N GLY A 28 4.22 4.68 -15.32
CA GLY A 28 2.89 4.12 -15.11
C GLY A 28 2.71 2.78 -15.83
N ILE A 29 2.90 2.79 -17.15
CA ILE A 29 2.68 1.61 -18.00
C ILE A 29 3.77 0.54 -17.81
N LYS A 30 5.05 0.93 -17.70
CA LYS A 30 6.16 -0.04 -17.65
C LYS A 30 6.42 -0.61 -16.27
N ASN A 31 6.11 0.12 -15.19
CA ASN A 31 6.44 -0.30 -13.83
C ASN A 31 5.21 -0.44 -12.93
N ILE A 32 4.32 0.56 -12.89
CA ILE A 32 3.19 0.57 -11.93
C ILE A 32 2.14 -0.48 -12.30
N VAL A 33 1.64 -0.47 -13.54
CA VAL A 33 0.56 -1.35 -13.99
C VAL A 33 0.95 -2.83 -13.89
N PRO A 34 2.11 -3.29 -14.37
CA PRO A 34 2.50 -4.69 -14.27
C PRO A 34 2.67 -5.15 -12.81
N ALA A 35 3.27 -4.32 -11.96
CA ALA A 35 3.43 -4.64 -10.54
C ALA A 35 2.08 -4.74 -9.81
N MET A 36 1.11 -3.87 -10.16
CA MET A 36 -0.25 -3.95 -9.63
C MET A 36 -0.95 -5.24 -10.06
N ILE A 37 -0.92 -5.57 -11.36
CA ILE A 37 -1.54 -6.79 -11.89
C ILE A 37 -0.95 -8.02 -11.18
N LEU A 38 0.38 -8.12 -11.08
CA LEU A 38 1.04 -9.21 -10.37
C LEU A 38 0.56 -9.31 -8.92
N GLY A 39 0.48 -8.19 -8.19
CA GLY A 39 -0.01 -8.16 -6.82
C GLY A 39 -1.46 -8.65 -6.69
N TYR A 40 -2.37 -8.16 -7.53
CA TYR A 40 -3.77 -8.61 -7.54
C TYR A 40 -3.92 -10.08 -7.93
N THR A 41 -3.17 -10.55 -8.93
CA THR A 41 -3.18 -11.95 -9.34
C THR A 41 -2.67 -12.85 -8.22
N LEU A 42 -1.61 -12.47 -7.51
CA LEU A 42 -1.11 -13.22 -6.34
C LEU A 42 -2.16 -13.28 -5.23
N VAL A 43 -2.79 -12.15 -4.87
CA VAL A 43 -3.87 -12.13 -3.88
C VAL A 43 -5.03 -13.03 -4.30
N TYR A 44 -5.43 -12.97 -5.56
CA TYR A 44 -6.50 -13.83 -6.10
C TYR A 44 -6.12 -15.31 -6.01
N ILE A 45 -4.89 -15.69 -6.33
CA ILE A 45 -4.40 -17.07 -6.18
C ILE A 45 -4.44 -17.49 -4.70
N LEU A 46 -3.98 -16.64 -3.78
CA LEU A 46 -4.01 -16.91 -2.34
C LEU A 46 -5.44 -17.09 -1.80
N GLN A 47 -6.40 -16.33 -2.32
CA GLN A 47 -7.83 -16.48 -2.03
C GLN A 47 -8.39 -17.79 -2.62
N ALA A 48 -8.14 -18.06 -3.91
CA ALA A 48 -8.65 -19.25 -4.59
C ALA A 48 -8.07 -20.56 -4.03
N THR A 49 -6.87 -20.53 -3.46
CA THR A 49 -6.21 -21.69 -2.85
C THR A 49 -6.55 -21.89 -1.37
N GLY A 50 -7.32 -20.99 -0.75
CA GLY A 50 -7.65 -21.04 0.68
C GLY A 50 -6.48 -20.71 1.62
N VAL A 51 -5.32 -20.30 1.08
CA VAL A 51 -4.17 -19.86 1.88
C VAL A 51 -4.51 -18.61 2.70
N MET A 52 -5.39 -17.77 2.15
CA MET A 52 -5.92 -16.61 2.86
C MET A 52 -6.66 -16.99 4.15
N ASP A 53 -7.40 -18.09 4.15
CA ASP A 53 -8.14 -18.58 5.32
C ASP A 53 -7.18 -19.16 6.38
N LEU A 54 -6.11 -19.81 5.92
CA LEU A 54 -5.07 -20.35 6.79
C LEU A 54 -4.25 -19.23 7.45
N LEU A 55 -3.88 -18.21 6.69
CA LEU A 55 -3.27 -16.99 7.22
C LEU A 55 -4.24 -16.24 8.15
N GLY A 56 -5.52 -16.20 7.80
CA GLY A 56 -6.60 -15.68 8.64
C GLY A 56 -6.65 -16.36 10.00
N ASN A 57 -6.59 -17.69 10.06
CA ASN A 57 -6.58 -18.45 11.31
C ASN A 57 -5.33 -18.21 12.16
N VAL A 58 -4.15 -18.14 11.55
CA VAL A 58 -2.89 -17.91 12.26
C VAL A 58 -2.76 -16.47 12.76
N LEU A 59 -3.27 -15.50 11.99
CA LEU A 59 -3.24 -14.08 12.32
C LEU A 59 -4.50 -13.62 13.08
N SER A 60 -5.51 -14.48 13.22
CA SER A 60 -6.73 -14.27 14.01
C SER A 60 -6.44 -13.80 15.45
N PRO A 61 -5.52 -14.42 16.22
CA PRO A 61 -5.19 -13.91 17.56
C PRO A 61 -4.63 -12.47 17.52
N VAL A 62 -3.91 -12.08 16.46
CA VAL A 62 -3.41 -10.71 16.29
C VAL A 62 -4.56 -9.76 15.97
N MET A 63 -5.49 -10.15 15.10
CA MET A 63 -6.70 -9.36 14.79
C MET A 63 -7.63 -9.21 15.99
N GLY A 64 -7.74 -10.24 16.82
CA GLY A 64 -8.52 -10.23 18.06
C GLY A 64 -8.06 -9.16 19.05
N VAL A 65 -6.75 -8.85 19.11
CA VAL A 65 -6.24 -7.73 19.94
C VAL A 65 -6.86 -6.40 19.51
N PHE A 66 -7.11 -6.22 18.23
CA PHE A 66 -7.70 -5.00 17.67
C PHE A 66 -9.24 -5.03 17.64
N GLY A 67 -9.88 -6.15 17.99
CA GLY A 67 -11.33 -6.32 17.87
C GLY A 67 -11.79 -6.50 16.41
N LEU A 68 -10.88 -6.94 15.53
CA LEU A 68 -11.16 -7.21 14.14
C LEU A 68 -11.47 -8.69 13.93
N PRO A 69 -12.37 -9.03 12.98
CA PRO A 69 -12.62 -10.42 12.61
C PRO A 69 -11.39 -10.99 11.90
N GLY A 70 -11.17 -12.31 11.97
CA GLY A 70 -9.98 -12.96 11.39
C GLY A 70 -9.89 -12.75 9.86
N GLU A 71 -11.03 -12.59 9.22
CA GLU A 71 -11.20 -12.32 7.79
C GLU A 71 -10.61 -10.96 7.40
N ALA A 72 -10.52 -9.99 8.33
CA ALA A 72 -9.92 -8.67 8.09
C ALA A 72 -8.44 -8.74 7.70
N VAL A 73 -7.76 -9.85 7.96
CA VAL A 73 -6.40 -10.13 7.46
C VAL A 73 -6.31 -9.98 5.95
N ALA A 74 -7.37 -10.37 5.21
CA ALA A 74 -7.42 -10.25 3.77
C ALA A 74 -7.25 -8.80 3.30
N VAL A 75 -7.80 -7.83 4.06
CA VAL A 75 -7.68 -6.39 3.78
C VAL A 75 -6.22 -5.94 3.88
N LEU A 76 -5.51 -6.31 4.95
CA LEU A 76 -4.12 -5.89 5.15
C LEU A 76 -3.15 -6.55 4.15
N ILE A 77 -3.38 -7.82 3.82
CA ILE A 77 -2.59 -8.50 2.79
C ILE A 77 -2.84 -7.86 1.42
N SER A 78 -4.10 -7.60 1.05
CA SER A 78 -4.42 -6.86 -0.18
C SER A 78 -3.75 -5.47 -0.19
N ALA A 79 -3.79 -4.75 0.93
CA ALA A 79 -3.15 -3.46 1.08
C ALA A 79 -1.64 -3.53 0.83
N PHE A 80 -0.96 -4.55 1.38
CA PHE A 80 0.48 -4.77 1.21
C PHE A 80 0.92 -4.70 -0.26
N PHE A 81 0.15 -5.32 -1.15
CA PHE A 81 0.41 -5.28 -2.60
C PHE A 81 -0.07 -3.98 -3.23
N ALA A 82 -1.29 -3.55 -2.90
CA ALA A 82 -1.87 -2.31 -3.39
C ALA A 82 -2.80 -1.65 -2.39
N LYS A 83 -2.51 -0.41 -2.03
CA LYS A 83 -3.31 0.46 -1.17
C LYS A 83 -4.81 0.48 -1.56
N ALA A 84 -5.08 0.62 -2.86
CA ALA A 84 -6.44 0.61 -3.41
C ALA A 84 -7.12 -0.78 -3.30
N ALA A 85 -6.34 -1.86 -3.42
CA ALA A 85 -6.86 -3.22 -3.22
C ALA A 85 -7.34 -3.41 -1.78
N GLY A 86 -6.52 -3.02 -0.80
CA GLY A 86 -6.89 -3.09 0.61
C GLY A 86 -8.20 -2.35 0.91
N CYS A 87 -8.31 -1.08 0.50
CA CYS A 87 -9.53 -0.31 0.69
C CYS A 87 -10.74 -0.92 -0.05
N GLY A 88 -10.53 -1.45 -1.27
CA GLY A 88 -11.57 -2.14 -2.03
C GLY A 88 -12.06 -3.41 -1.33
N THR A 89 -11.14 -4.25 -0.84
CA THR A 89 -11.47 -5.45 -0.06
C THR A 89 -12.25 -5.08 1.21
N ALA A 90 -11.83 -4.04 1.93
CA ALA A 90 -12.55 -3.56 3.12
C ALA A 90 -13.97 -3.11 2.79
N ALA A 91 -14.14 -2.36 1.69
CA ALA A 91 -15.46 -1.92 1.23
C ALA A 91 -16.36 -3.09 0.83
N THR A 92 -15.82 -4.11 0.14
CA THR A 92 -16.57 -5.32 -0.20
C THR A 92 -16.99 -6.07 1.05
N MET A 93 -16.09 -6.26 2.02
CA MET A 93 -16.39 -6.98 3.27
C MET A 93 -17.40 -6.23 4.16
N TYR A 94 -17.36 -4.90 4.18
CA TYR A 94 -18.39 -4.07 4.82
C TYR A 94 -19.76 -4.24 4.13
N ALA A 95 -19.80 -4.19 2.80
CA ALA A 95 -21.03 -4.39 2.03
C ALA A 95 -21.64 -5.79 2.23
N SER A 96 -20.79 -6.81 2.44
CA SER A 96 -21.20 -8.17 2.75
C SER A 96 -21.57 -8.40 4.22
N GLY A 97 -21.44 -7.39 5.10
CA GLY A 97 -21.75 -7.48 6.52
C GLY A 97 -20.72 -8.24 7.37
N ILE A 98 -19.54 -8.55 6.80
CA ILE A 98 -18.45 -9.22 7.53
C ILE A 98 -17.74 -8.22 8.46
N LEU A 99 -17.62 -6.96 8.05
CA LEU A 99 -17.05 -5.88 8.85
C LEU A 99 -18.13 -4.91 9.32
N THR A 100 -18.02 -4.42 10.56
CA THR A 100 -18.79 -3.26 11.03
C THR A 100 -18.24 -1.97 10.42
N MET A 101 -19.03 -0.89 10.51
CA MET A 101 -18.58 0.44 10.07
C MET A 101 -17.34 0.91 10.86
N GLY A 102 -17.29 0.62 12.16
CA GLY A 102 -16.14 0.91 13.03
C GLY A 102 -14.89 0.16 12.57
N GLN A 103 -15.02 -1.16 12.34
CA GLN A 103 -13.91 -2.00 11.87
C GLN A 103 -13.39 -1.59 10.49
N ALA A 104 -14.28 -1.27 9.54
CA ALA A 104 -13.89 -0.79 8.21
C ALA A 104 -13.14 0.56 8.29
N THR A 105 -13.58 1.45 9.18
CA THR A 105 -12.96 2.76 9.42
C THR A 105 -11.59 2.62 10.09
N MET A 106 -11.45 1.67 11.02
CA MET A 106 -10.17 1.35 11.68
C MET A 106 -9.13 0.84 10.67
N LEU A 107 -9.55 -0.01 9.73
CA LEU A 107 -8.68 -0.59 8.70
C LEU A 107 -8.20 0.45 7.67
N PHE A 108 -8.95 1.54 7.44
CA PHE A 108 -8.63 2.52 6.39
C PHE A 108 -7.24 3.15 6.56
N PRO A 109 -6.90 3.84 7.66
CA PRO A 109 -5.58 4.44 7.80
C PRO A 109 -4.45 3.39 7.86
N ALA A 110 -4.71 2.18 8.38
CA ALA A 110 -3.73 1.08 8.32
C ALA A 110 -3.40 0.68 6.87
N CYS A 111 -4.43 0.53 6.02
CA CYS A 111 -4.26 0.30 4.58
C CYS A 111 -3.49 1.43 3.90
N ILE A 112 -3.72 2.68 4.33
CA ILE A 112 -3.03 3.83 3.77
C ILE A 112 -1.56 3.87 4.21
N LEU A 113 -1.23 3.55 5.45
CA LEU A 113 0.16 3.66 5.92
C LEU A 113 1.04 2.52 5.37
N MET A 114 0.56 1.28 5.42
CA MET A 114 1.31 0.11 4.96
C MET A 114 1.21 -0.14 3.45
N GLY A 115 0.18 0.36 2.78
CA GLY A 115 -0.18 -0.13 1.46
C GLY A 115 0.86 0.12 0.36
N THR A 116 0.85 -0.70 -0.69
CA THR A 116 1.82 -0.68 -1.81
C THR A 116 3.29 -0.87 -1.40
N LEU A 117 3.57 -1.64 -0.35
CA LEU A 117 4.91 -1.74 0.24
C LEU A 117 5.96 -2.26 -0.77
N ILE A 118 5.65 -3.34 -1.50
CA ILE A 118 6.52 -3.87 -2.56
C ILE A 118 6.67 -2.86 -3.70
N GLY A 119 5.57 -2.24 -4.10
CA GLY A 119 5.56 -1.25 -5.18
C GLY A 119 6.37 -0.01 -4.83
N HIS A 120 6.31 0.44 -3.58
CA HIS A 120 7.12 1.53 -3.04
C HIS A 120 8.61 1.17 -3.10
N TYR A 121 8.97 -0.03 -2.64
CA TYR A 121 10.34 -0.51 -2.66
C TYR A 121 10.92 -0.50 -4.08
N ALA A 122 10.21 -1.08 -5.05
CA ALA A 122 10.67 -1.15 -6.43
C ALA A 122 10.75 0.22 -7.11
N ARG A 123 9.77 1.11 -6.89
CA ARG A 123 9.64 2.37 -7.62
C ARG A 123 10.40 3.54 -7.00
N ILE A 124 10.64 3.50 -5.69
CA ILE A 124 11.24 4.61 -4.95
C ILE A 124 12.58 4.17 -4.38
N VAL A 125 12.62 3.14 -3.54
CA VAL A 125 13.83 2.77 -2.78
C VAL A 125 14.97 2.32 -3.69
N LEU A 126 14.69 1.47 -4.70
CA LEU A 126 15.70 1.01 -5.66
C LEU A 126 16.14 2.12 -6.64
N VAL A 127 15.20 2.96 -7.08
CA VAL A 127 15.47 4.02 -8.07
C VAL A 127 16.23 5.19 -7.46
N ALA A 128 15.96 5.50 -6.19
CA ALA A 128 16.65 6.55 -5.44
C ALA A 128 18.07 6.15 -4.99
N ASP A 129 18.53 4.94 -5.30
CA ASP A 129 19.79 4.35 -4.83
C ASP A 129 19.97 4.52 -3.31
N ALA A 130 18.88 4.29 -2.56
CA ALA A 130 18.90 4.43 -1.12
C ALA A 130 19.91 3.45 -0.51
N ASN A 131 20.55 3.83 0.59
CA ASN A 131 21.55 3.00 1.23
C ASN A 131 20.97 1.63 1.64
N LYS A 132 21.57 0.56 1.10
CA LYS A 132 21.12 -0.84 1.26
C LYS A 132 20.97 -1.28 2.71
N LYS A 133 21.73 -0.69 3.65
CA LYS A 133 21.62 -0.98 5.09
C LYS A 133 20.24 -0.64 5.66
N TRP A 134 19.55 0.35 5.08
CA TRP A 134 18.27 0.86 5.58
C TRP A 134 17.05 0.32 4.82
N HIS A 135 17.25 -0.50 3.78
CA HIS A 135 16.16 -1.06 2.97
C HIS A 135 15.16 -1.86 3.79
N GLY A 136 15.64 -2.71 4.70
CA GLY A 136 14.77 -3.47 5.61
C GLY A 136 13.98 -2.55 6.55
N LEU A 137 14.60 -1.47 7.02
CA LEU A 137 13.96 -0.53 7.94
C LEU A 137 12.89 0.32 7.23
N LEU A 138 13.14 0.69 5.97
CA LEU A 138 12.16 1.37 5.11
C LEU A 138 10.92 0.51 4.81
N LEU A 139 11.05 -0.82 4.83
CA LEU A 139 9.92 -1.74 4.73
C LEU A 139 9.24 -2.00 6.09
N ALA A 140 10.00 -1.98 7.18
CA ALA A 140 9.47 -2.25 8.51
C ALA A 140 8.67 -1.07 9.10
N VAL A 141 9.09 0.17 8.87
CA VAL A 141 8.45 1.36 9.44
C VAL A 141 6.95 1.45 9.06
N PRO A 142 6.55 1.31 7.78
CA PRO A 142 5.13 1.42 7.44
C PRO A 142 4.26 0.29 8.00
N LEU A 143 4.84 -0.89 8.25
CA LEU A 143 4.15 -1.99 8.95
C LEU A 143 3.90 -1.62 10.41
N PHE A 144 4.91 -1.04 11.07
CA PHE A 144 4.79 -0.57 12.45
C PHE A 144 3.78 0.58 12.57
N ASP A 145 3.82 1.54 11.65
CA ASP A 145 2.87 2.65 11.61
C ASP A 145 1.43 2.17 11.41
N ALA A 146 1.21 1.13 10.61
CA ALA A 146 -0.11 0.53 10.44
C ALA A 146 -0.64 -0.10 11.74
N VAL A 147 0.21 -0.79 12.51
CA VAL A 147 -0.17 -1.33 13.82
C VAL A 147 -0.54 -0.21 14.80
N ILE A 148 0.28 0.86 14.85
CA ILE A 148 -0.03 2.03 15.68
C ILE A 148 -1.35 2.66 15.26
N SER A 149 -1.59 2.78 13.96
CA SER A 149 -2.83 3.35 13.42
C SER A 149 -4.07 2.55 13.81
N LEU A 150 -4.00 1.21 13.79
CA LEU A 150 -5.10 0.36 14.25
C LEU A 150 -5.40 0.63 15.74
N PHE A 151 -4.35 0.75 16.55
CA PHE A 151 -4.50 1.02 17.98
C PHE A 151 -5.08 2.42 18.24
N MET A 152 -4.58 3.46 17.56
CA MET A 152 -5.11 4.81 17.69
C MET A 152 -6.56 4.90 17.26
N MET A 153 -6.92 4.30 16.12
CA MET A 153 -8.31 4.31 15.67
C MET A 153 -9.23 3.55 16.60
N LYS A 154 -8.78 2.43 17.18
CA LYS A 154 -9.54 1.72 18.22
C LYS A 154 -9.86 2.63 19.42
N ILE A 155 -8.89 3.43 19.87
CA ILE A 155 -9.10 4.40 20.97
C ILE A 155 -10.10 5.48 20.55
N ILE A 156 -9.93 6.07 19.36
CA ILE A 156 -10.80 7.14 18.86
C ILE A 156 -12.24 6.65 18.73
N LEU A 157 -12.44 5.47 18.13
CA LEU A 157 -13.76 4.88 17.95
C LEU A 157 -14.43 4.53 19.28
N ALA A 158 -13.65 4.04 20.26
CA ALA A 158 -14.14 3.82 21.61
C ALA A 158 -14.62 5.12 22.29
N PHE A 159 -13.91 6.25 22.10
CA PHE A 159 -14.35 7.56 22.59
C PHE A 159 -15.60 8.07 21.87
N MET A 160 -15.79 7.71 20.60
CA MET A 160 -16.95 8.11 19.79
C MET A 160 -18.18 7.21 20.02
N GLY A 161 -18.05 6.10 20.76
CA GLY A 161 -19.14 5.14 20.99
C GLY A 161 -19.51 4.35 19.73
N ILE A 162 -18.59 4.22 18.78
CA ILE A 162 -18.77 3.46 17.54
C ILE A 162 -17.95 2.17 17.68
N GLU A 163 -18.62 1.03 17.85
CA GLU A 163 -18.01 -0.31 17.87
C GLU A 163 -17.97 -0.95 16.47
#